data_AF-E3NU23-F1
#
_entry.id   AF-E3NU23-F1
#
_cell.length_a   1.000
_cell.length_b   1.000
_cell.length_c   1.000
_cell.angle_alpha   90.00
_cell.angle_beta   90.00
_cell.angle_gamma   90.00
#
_symmetry.space_group_name_H-M   'P 1'
#
loop_
_entity.id
_entity.type
_entity.pdbx_description
1 polymer ?
#
loop_
_entity_poly.entity_id
_entity_poly.type
_entity_poly.pdbx_seq_one_letter_code
_entity_poly.pdbx_strand_id
1 'polypeptide(L)'
;MQIESNVEDGEFRCIGTFQHHGHQANLAIQRLRDDELSEIKQLMTDGFTNRQIIEKLNSKHTPDDRLRYMLPDDLRNIRNKENINPGQFHREDLISLETRVAEKRYDDGIRHYQPPINETGENFQLVIVTPSQLDSLKKYSHRGVTLDDTFHVTRYNLKLTTILVCNGLDRGVPAGFLLSNSTTTEDVAILFESIKKIYPEFRPRSVMSDEAAVFFNAFQRVFPESTAKKYLCRWHIFRTWKKYAKNEAKLNVRVKKIDSSEIYKLRGKVSTSFL
;
A
#
# COMPACT_ATOMS: atom_id res chain seq x y z
N MET A 1 14.20 28.43 -30.91
CA MET A 1 13.39 28.87 -32.07
C MET A 1 13.07 27.62 -32.85
N GLN A 2 11.80 27.20 -32.88
CA GLN A 2 11.38 26.04 -33.64
C GLN A 2 10.68 26.57 -34.90
N ILE A 3 11.11 26.11 -36.08
CA ILE A 3 10.53 26.52 -37.36
C ILE A 3 9.77 25.32 -37.91
N GLU A 4 8.46 25.45 -38.01
CA GLU A 4 7.61 24.48 -38.69
C GLU A 4 7.38 24.99 -40.12
N SER A 5 7.74 24.17 -41.10
CA SER A 5 7.53 24.46 -42.52
C SER A 5 6.32 23.70 -43.04
N ASN A 6 5.32 24.41 -43.56
CA ASN A 6 4.27 23.79 -44.35
C ASN A 6 4.71 23.79 -45.83
N VAL A 7 5.03 22.61 -46.36
CA VAL A 7 5.64 22.45 -47.69
C VAL A 7 4.65 22.77 -48.82
N GLU A 8 3.34 22.72 -48.55
CA GLU A 8 2.30 22.94 -49.57
C GLU A 8 1.96 24.43 -49.79
N ASP A 9 2.04 25.26 -48.75
CA ASP A 9 1.63 26.68 -48.83
C ASP A 9 2.79 27.68 -48.79
N GLY A 10 4.03 27.23 -48.54
CA GLY A 10 5.21 28.10 -48.44
C GLY A 10 5.23 29.00 -47.19
N GLU A 11 4.28 28.81 -46.27
CA GLU A 11 4.24 29.50 -44.98
C GLU A 11 5.16 28.81 -43.96
N PHE A 12 6.03 29.61 -43.36
CA PHE A 12 6.91 29.18 -42.27
C PHE A 12 6.37 29.71 -40.95
N ARG A 13 6.00 28.82 -40.04
CA ARG A 13 5.58 29.20 -38.70
C ARG A 13 6.80 29.15 -37.77
N CYS A 14 7.22 30.32 -37.32
CA CYS A 14 8.32 30.45 -36.36
C CYS A 14 7.75 30.58 -34.94
N ILE A 15 8.05 29.60 -34.09
CA ILE A 15 7.74 29.64 -32.66
C ILE A 15 9.00 30.07 -31.90
N GLY A 16 9.00 31.33 -31.46
CA GLY A 16 10.05 31.92 -30.63
C GLY A 16 9.76 31.72 -29.15
N THR A 17 10.72 31.15 -28.40
CA THR A 17 10.69 31.14 -26.94
C THR A 17 11.61 32.22 -26.41
N PHE A 18 11.04 33.23 -25.73
CA PHE A 18 11.79 34.36 -25.19
C PHE A 18 12.06 34.14 -23.70
N GLN A 19 13.29 34.40 -23.25
CA GLN A 19 13.68 34.36 -21.83
C GLN A 19 14.26 35.72 -21.39
N HIS A 20 14.32 35.93 -20.08
CA HIS A 20 14.96 37.08 -19.46
C HIS A 20 16.48 37.06 -19.63
N HIS A 21 17.10 38.25 -19.65
CA HIS A 21 18.53 38.41 -19.89
C HIS A 21 19.38 37.64 -18.86
N GLY A 22 20.29 36.79 -19.33
CA GLY A 22 21.25 36.03 -18.50
C GLY A 22 20.97 34.53 -18.32
N HIS A 23 19.89 33.98 -18.91
CA HIS A 23 19.58 32.54 -18.84
C HIS A 23 19.62 31.89 -20.22
N GLN A 24 20.20 30.67 -20.29
CA GLN A 24 20.14 29.85 -21.51
C GLN A 24 18.79 29.14 -21.60
N ALA A 25 18.23 29.12 -22.80
CA ALA A 25 16.98 28.42 -23.09
C ALA A 25 17.13 26.92 -22.80
N ASN A 26 16.45 26.45 -21.74
CA ASN A 26 16.40 25.05 -21.39
C ASN A 26 15.06 24.47 -21.87
N LEU A 27 15.13 23.61 -22.89
CA LEU A 27 13.96 22.94 -23.47
C LEU A 27 13.21 22.14 -22.40
N ALA A 28 13.89 21.49 -21.45
CA ALA A 28 13.28 20.64 -20.44
C ALA A 28 12.32 21.37 -19.48
N ILE A 29 12.45 22.69 -19.33
CA ILE A 29 11.59 23.49 -18.43
C ILE A 29 10.49 24.25 -19.18
N GLN A 30 10.41 24.11 -20.51
CA GLN A 30 9.37 24.75 -21.28
C GLN A 30 8.00 24.15 -20.98
N ARG A 31 6.96 24.99 -21.09
CA ARG A 31 5.57 24.55 -20.99
C ARG A 31 5.24 23.67 -22.20
N LEU A 32 4.59 22.54 -21.94
CA LEU A 32 4.05 21.67 -22.99
C LEU A 32 3.02 22.41 -23.83
N ARG A 33 3.11 22.25 -25.15
CA ARG A 33 2.07 22.68 -26.08
C ARG A 33 0.87 21.73 -26.03
N ASP A 34 -0.26 22.15 -26.60
CA ASP A 34 -1.50 21.37 -26.56
C ASP A 34 -1.41 20.08 -27.41
N ASP A 35 -0.66 20.09 -28.51
CA ASP A 35 -0.32 18.91 -29.32
C ASP A 35 0.52 17.91 -28.53
N GLU A 36 1.57 18.38 -27.86
CA GLU A 36 2.46 17.55 -27.04
C GLU A 36 1.71 16.92 -25.86
N LEU A 37 0.84 17.70 -25.20
CA LEU A 37 -0.02 17.21 -24.13
C LEU A 37 -1.02 16.17 -24.65
N SER A 38 -1.57 16.35 -25.84
CA SER A 38 -2.52 15.41 -26.45
C SER A 38 -1.86 14.07 -26.77
N GLU A 39 -0.62 14.07 -27.26
CA GLU A 39 0.16 12.85 -27.47
C GLU A 39 0.37 12.08 -26.15
N ILE A 40 0.77 12.79 -25.09
CA ILE A 40 0.94 12.17 -23.76
C ILE A 40 -0.39 11.58 -23.26
N LYS A 41 -1.49 12.33 -23.38
CA LYS A 41 -2.82 11.88 -22.95
C LYS A 41 -3.26 10.61 -23.70
N GLN A 42 -3.02 10.54 -25.01
CA GLN A 42 -3.35 9.35 -25.79
C GLN A 42 -2.62 8.12 -25.25
N LEU A 43 -1.30 8.23 -25.04
CA LEU A 43 -0.51 7.14 -24.47
C LEU A 43 -0.97 6.75 -23.06
N MET A 44 -1.45 7.71 -22.27
CA MET A 44 -2.01 7.44 -20.94
C MET A 44 -3.33 6.67 -21.01
N THR A 45 -4.22 7.04 -21.95
CA THR A 45 -5.51 6.38 -22.20
C THR A 45 -5.33 4.98 -22.79
N ASP A 46 -4.31 4.78 -23.62
CA ASP A 46 -3.93 3.46 -24.16
C ASP A 46 -3.38 2.50 -23.08
N GLY A 47 -3.23 2.97 -21.84
CA GLY A 47 -2.86 2.14 -20.69
C GLY A 47 -1.37 1.96 -20.49
N PHE A 48 -0.52 2.71 -21.18
CA PHE A 48 0.94 2.63 -20.97
C PHE A 48 1.35 3.15 -19.59
N THR A 49 2.27 2.45 -18.94
CA THR A 49 2.89 2.91 -17.67
C THR A 49 3.75 4.15 -17.93
N ASN A 50 3.98 4.99 -16.91
CA ASN A 50 4.83 6.18 -17.05
C ASN A 50 6.23 5.85 -17.62
N ARG A 51 6.79 4.69 -17.25
CA ARG A 51 8.07 4.22 -17.80
C ARG A 51 7.97 3.94 -19.30
N GLN A 52 6.96 3.20 -19.74
CA GLN A 52 6.75 2.88 -21.15
C GLN A 52 6.49 4.15 -21.98
N ILE A 53 5.77 5.12 -21.41
CA ILE A 53 5.54 6.43 -22.04
C ILE A 53 6.88 7.14 -22.26
N ILE A 54 7.74 7.24 -21.26
CA ILE A 54 9.07 7.86 -21.40
C ILE A 54 9.91 7.15 -22.45
N GLU A 55 9.94 5.81 -22.43
CA GLU A 55 10.67 5.01 -23.44
C GLU A 55 10.16 5.30 -24.86
N LYS A 56 8.83 5.39 -25.05
CA LYS A 56 8.22 5.75 -26.33
C LYS A 56 8.56 7.18 -26.76
N LEU A 57 8.44 8.15 -25.86
CA LEU A 57 8.76 9.54 -26.15
C LEU A 57 10.24 9.69 -26.56
N ASN A 58 11.15 9.03 -25.84
CA ASN A 58 12.57 9.03 -26.16
C ASN A 58 12.91 8.37 -27.51
N SER A 59 12.12 7.39 -27.93
CA SER A 59 12.30 6.71 -29.22
C SER A 59 11.74 7.50 -30.41
N LYS A 60 10.69 8.30 -30.18
CA LYS A 60 9.96 9.03 -31.23
C LYS A 60 10.48 10.45 -31.45
N HIS A 61 10.99 11.09 -30.39
CA HIS A 61 11.36 12.50 -30.39
C HIS A 61 12.88 12.71 -30.34
N THR A 62 13.35 13.80 -30.91
CA THR A 62 14.75 14.20 -31.00
C THR A 62 15.19 15.00 -29.75
N PRO A 63 16.50 15.22 -29.53
CA PRO A 63 16.99 16.11 -28.46
C PRO A 63 16.48 17.55 -28.51
N ASP A 64 15.97 18.00 -29.65
CA ASP A 64 15.44 19.35 -29.80
C ASP A 64 13.95 19.45 -29.38
N ASP A 65 13.32 18.32 -29.06
CA ASP A 65 11.90 18.25 -28.68
C ASP A 65 11.71 18.23 -27.16
N ARG A 66 10.77 19.06 -26.66
CA ARG A 66 10.41 19.14 -25.23
C ARG A 66 10.03 17.78 -24.65
N LEU A 67 9.34 16.95 -25.44
CA LEU A 67 8.82 15.64 -25.04
C LEU A 67 9.91 14.62 -24.66
N ARG A 68 11.14 14.79 -25.15
CA ARG A 68 12.26 13.91 -24.80
C ARG A 68 12.76 14.11 -23.37
N TYR A 69 12.43 15.23 -22.76
CA TYR A 69 12.87 15.59 -21.41
C TYR A 69 11.79 15.34 -20.34
N MET A 70 10.78 14.53 -20.66
CA MET A 70 9.71 14.19 -19.71
C MET A 70 10.22 13.30 -18.59
N LEU A 71 9.93 13.69 -17.35
CA LEU A 71 10.24 12.91 -16.17
C LEU A 71 9.02 12.09 -15.71
N PRO A 72 9.23 11.00 -14.94
CA PRO A 72 8.13 10.24 -14.36
C PRO A 72 7.17 11.10 -13.51
N ASP A 73 7.72 12.11 -12.84
CA ASP A 73 6.97 13.05 -12.02
C ASP A 73 6.11 14.01 -12.85
N ASP A 74 6.59 14.45 -14.03
CA ASP A 74 5.80 15.26 -14.95
C ASP A 74 4.56 14.49 -15.41
N LEU A 75 4.75 13.23 -15.80
CA LEU A 75 3.65 12.34 -16.22
C LEU A 75 2.66 12.08 -15.08
N ARG A 76 3.15 11.89 -13.85
CA ARG A 76 2.28 11.75 -12.67
C ARG A 76 1.46 13.01 -12.43
N ASN A 77 2.07 14.19 -12.53
CA ASN A 77 1.39 15.47 -12.37
C ASN A 77 0.33 15.68 -13.46
N ILE A 78 0.63 15.33 -14.71
CA ILE A 78 -0.33 15.37 -15.82
C ILE A 78 -1.50 14.42 -15.55
N ARG A 79 -1.27 13.15 -15.18
CA ARG A 79 -2.37 12.23 -14.86
C ARG A 79 -3.28 12.77 -13.77
N ASN A 80 -2.71 13.33 -12.71
CA ASN A 80 -3.48 13.91 -11.61
C ASN A 80 -4.28 15.14 -12.04
N LYS A 81 -3.67 16.04 -12.82
CA LYS A 81 -4.31 17.26 -13.30
C LYS A 81 -5.46 16.95 -14.26
N GLU A 82 -5.27 15.96 -15.12
CA GLU A 82 -6.21 15.57 -16.18
C GLU A 82 -7.16 14.45 -15.75
N ASN A 83 -7.03 13.95 -14.51
CA ASN A 83 -7.80 12.84 -13.95
C ASN A 83 -7.73 11.54 -14.80
N ILE A 84 -6.55 11.22 -15.35
CA ILE A 84 -6.29 10.03 -16.19
C ILE A 84 -5.44 9.01 -15.40
N ASN A 85 -5.79 8.82 -14.13
CA ASN A 85 -5.13 7.84 -13.28
C ASN A 85 -5.72 6.44 -13.56
N PRO A 86 -4.89 5.44 -13.91
CA PRO A 86 -5.39 4.09 -14.13
C PRO A 86 -6.13 3.57 -12.89
N GLY A 87 -7.37 3.11 -13.08
CA GLY A 87 -8.20 2.57 -12.01
C GLY A 87 -8.90 3.61 -11.11
N GLN A 88 -8.75 4.91 -11.39
CA GLN A 88 -9.51 5.98 -10.74
C GLN A 88 -10.65 6.42 -11.67
N PHE A 89 -11.90 6.14 -11.29
CA PHE A 89 -13.09 6.51 -12.07
C PHE A 89 -13.65 7.88 -11.66
N HIS A 90 -13.30 8.33 -10.45
CA HIS A 90 -13.76 9.57 -9.87
C HIS A 90 -12.70 10.15 -8.92
N ARG A 91 -12.69 11.48 -8.72
CA ARG A 91 -11.75 12.17 -7.82
C ARG A 91 -11.93 11.74 -6.36
N GLU A 92 -13.16 11.38 -6.00
CA GLU A 92 -13.50 10.77 -4.71
C GLU A 92 -13.34 9.26 -4.79
N ASP A 93 -12.46 8.70 -3.95
CA ASP A 93 -12.08 7.28 -4.02
C ASP A 93 -13.26 6.35 -3.72
N LEU A 94 -14.19 6.75 -2.84
CA LEU A 94 -15.38 5.96 -2.53
C LEU A 94 -16.29 5.79 -3.76
N ILE A 95 -16.52 6.86 -4.53
CA ILE A 95 -17.31 6.79 -5.77
C ILE A 95 -16.62 5.87 -6.79
N SER A 96 -15.30 5.93 -6.90
CA SER A 96 -14.53 5.00 -7.75
C SER A 96 -14.71 3.55 -7.30
N LEU A 97 -14.62 3.30 -5.99
CA LEU A 97 -14.77 1.97 -5.42
C LEU A 97 -16.19 1.42 -5.61
N GLU A 98 -17.21 2.22 -5.32
CA GLU A 98 -18.62 1.87 -5.50
C GLU A 98 -18.93 1.54 -6.97
N THR A 99 -18.35 2.30 -7.90
CA THR A 99 -18.45 2.01 -9.34
C THR A 99 -17.90 0.62 -9.64
N ARG A 100 -16.70 0.28 -9.16
CA ARG A 100 -16.10 -1.06 -9.37
C ARG A 100 -16.89 -2.19 -8.70
N VAL A 101 -17.42 -1.93 -7.49
CA VAL A 101 -18.29 -2.87 -6.79
C VAL A 101 -19.57 -3.13 -7.60
N ALA A 102 -20.15 -2.10 -8.20
CA ALA A 102 -21.34 -2.20 -9.04
C ALA A 102 -21.07 -2.93 -10.37
N GLU A 103 -19.90 -2.71 -10.98
CA GLU A 103 -19.48 -3.40 -12.20
C GLU A 103 -19.27 -4.91 -12.00
N LYS A 104 -18.95 -5.35 -10.78
CA LYS A 104 -18.75 -6.76 -10.40
C LYS A 104 -17.78 -7.51 -11.32
N ARG A 105 -16.73 -6.83 -11.79
CA ARG A 105 -15.72 -7.44 -12.65
C ARG A 105 -15.01 -8.56 -11.89
N TYR A 106 -14.98 -9.75 -12.49
CA TYR A 106 -14.35 -10.92 -11.87
C TYR A 106 -12.86 -10.68 -11.52
N ASP A 107 -12.17 -9.95 -12.39
CA ASP A 107 -10.74 -9.64 -12.26
C ASP A 107 -10.41 -8.71 -11.09
N ASP A 108 -11.36 -7.87 -10.68
CA ASP A 108 -11.20 -6.96 -9.53
C ASP A 108 -11.03 -7.75 -8.24
N GLY A 109 -11.60 -8.96 -8.17
CA GLY A 109 -11.48 -9.82 -7.01
C GLY A 109 -12.20 -9.32 -5.78
N ILE A 110 -13.07 -8.31 -5.87
CA ILE A 110 -13.83 -7.80 -4.72
C ILE A 110 -14.80 -8.90 -4.26
N ARG A 111 -14.62 -9.38 -3.02
CA ARG A 111 -15.42 -10.47 -2.43
C ARG A 111 -16.37 -10.00 -1.34
N HIS A 112 -16.05 -8.88 -0.70
CA HIS A 112 -16.89 -8.21 0.29
C HIS A 112 -16.64 -6.71 0.22
N TYR A 113 -17.71 -5.93 0.36
CA TYR A 113 -17.63 -4.48 0.49
C TYR A 113 -18.70 -4.00 1.47
N GLN A 114 -18.26 -3.22 2.46
CA GLN A 114 -19.09 -2.46 3.39
C GLN A 114 -18.64 -0.99 3.28
N PRO A 115 -19.52 -0.06 2.85
CA PRO A 115 -19.19 1.35 2.83
C PRO A 115 -19.01 1.88 4.26
N PRO A 116 -18.27 2.99 4.44
CA PRO A 116 -18.15 3.62 5.73
C PRO A 116 -19.49 4.25 6.14
N ILE A 117 -19.80 4.25 7.44
CA ILE A 117 -21.03 4.88 7.94
C ILE A 117 -20.89 6.39 8.15
N ASN A 118 -19.67 6.90 8.20
CA ASN A 118 -19.36 8.32 8.41
C ASN A 118 -18.01 8.71 7.79
N GLU A 119 -17.70 10.00 7.82
CA GLU A 119 -16.47 10.57 7.25
C GLU A 119 -15.18 10.06 7.91
N THR A 120 -15.26 9.49 9.13
CA THR A 120 -14.08 8.92 9.80
C THR A 120 -13.65 7.57 9.21
N GLY A 121 -14.49 6.98 8.34
CA GLY A 121 -14.25 5.66 7.74
C GLY A 121 -14.78 4.51 8.60
N GLU A 122 -15.55 4.80 9.64
CA GLU A 122 -16.08 3.79 10.56
C GLU A 122 -16.86 2.70 9.81
N ASN A 123 -16.69 1.44 10.22
CA ASN A 123 -17.23 0.24 9.58
C ASN A 123 -16.80 -0.03 8.13
N PHE A 124 -15.89 0.77 7.55
CA PHE A 124 -15.36 0.45 6.24
C PHE A 124 -14.68 -0.92 6.25
N GLN A 125 -15.07 -1.78 5.30
CA GLN A 125 -14.46 -3.08 5.07
C GLN A 125 -14.46 -3.40 3.57
N LEU A 126 -13.34 -3.90 3.07
CA LEU A 126 -13.19 -4.33 1.69
C LEU A 126 -12.30 -5.58 1.65
N VAL A 127 -12.83 -6.69 1.13
CA VAL A 127 -12.05 -7.90 0.90
C VAL A 127 -11.77 -8.07 -0.58
N ILE A 128 -10.50 -8.22 -0.92
CA ILE A 128 -10.03 -8.45 -2.28
C ILE A 128 -9.28 -9.78 -2.35
N VAL A 129 -9.77 -10.68 -3.20
CA VAL A 129 -9.11 -11.93 -3.60
C VAL A 129 -9.26 -12.06 -5.11
N THR A 130 -8.25 -11.63 -5.86
CA THR A 130 -8.24 -11.72 -7.33
C THR A 130 -8.19 -13.18 -7.80
N PRO A 131 -8.51 -13.47 -9.08
CA PRO A 131 -8.45 -14.83 -9.60
C PRO A 131 -7.08 -15.49 -9.40
N SER A 132 -5.99 -14.78 -9.70
CA SER A 132 -4.61 -15.27 -9.50
C SER A 132 -4.27 -15.52 -8.03
N GLN A 133 -4.86 -14.74 -7.11
CA GLN A 133 -4.72 -14.95 -5.67
C GLN A 133 -5.50 -16.18 -5.20
N LEU A 134 -6.70 -16.39 -5.73
CA LEU A 134 -7.49 -17.61 -5.48
C LEU A 134 -6.74 -18.86 -5.97
N ASP A 135 -6.10 -18.80 -7.14
CA ASP A 135 -5.28 -19.91 -7.64
C ASP A 135 -4.08 -20.18 -6.72
N SER A 136 -3.47 -19.11 -6.19
CA SER A 136 -2.40 -19.22 -5.20
C SER A 136 -2.88 -19.85 -3.89
N LEU A 137 -4.06 -19.48 -3.41
CA LEU A 137 -4.70 -20.11 -2.24
C LEU A 137 -4.91 -21.60 -2.49
N LYS A 138 -5.59 -21.97 -3.58
CA LYS A 138 -5.88 -23.36 -3.94
C LYS A 138 -4.61 -24.20 -4.02
N LYS A 139 -3.56 -23.66 -4.64
CA LYS A 139 -2.31 -24.39 -4.87
C LYS A 139 -1.46 -24.54 -3.62
N TYR A 140 -1.41 -23.54 -2.75
CA TYR A 140 -0.37 -23.47 -1.70
C TYR A 140 -0.90 -23.39 -0.26
N SER A 141 -2.17 -23.05 -0.02
CA SER A 141 -2.67 -22.83 1.35
C SER A 141 -2.66 -24.10 2.21
N HIS A 142 -2.71 -25.28 1.61
CA HIS A 142 -2.64 -26.57 2.31
C HIS A 142 -1.39 -26.70 3.20
N ARG A 143 -0.29 -26.02 2.85
CA ARG A 143 0.96 -25.99 3.64
C ARG A 143 0.83 -25.15 4.90
N GLY A 144 0.01 -24.10 4.82
CA GLY A 144 -0.20 -23.09 5.84
C GLY A 144 -0.42 -21.70 5.24
N VAL A 145 -1.02 -20.81 6.02
CA VAL A 145 -1.22 -19.40 5.67
C VAL A 145 -0.60 -18.51 6.72
N THR A 146 -0.19 -17.31 6.32
CA THR A 146 0.31 -16.27 7.22
C THR A 146 -0.54 -15.02 7.10
N LEU A 147 -0.85 -14.36 8.22
CA LEU A 147 -1.52 -13.07 8.24
C LEU A 147 -0.60 -12.02 8.84
N ASP A 148 -0.63 -10.82 8.24
CA ASP A 148 0.11 -9.67 8.72
C ASP A 148 -0.68 -8.39 8.48
N ASP A 149 -0.67 -7.51 9.48
CA ASP A 149 -1.29 -6.19 9.40
C ASP A 149 -0.24 -5.13 9.07
N THR A 150 -0.51 -4.37 8.02
CA THR A 150 0.26 -3.18 7.67
C THR A 150 -0.58 -1.93 7.92
N PHE A 151 0.00 -0.98 8.65
CA PHE A 151 -0.60 0.32 8.97
C PHE A 151 -0.05 1.42 8.07
N HIS A 152 -0.78 2.52 7.94
CA HIS A 152 -0.38 3.72 7.17
C HIS A 152 -0.12 3.45 5.68
N VAL A 153 -0.89 2.52 5.10
CA VAL A 153 -0.79 2.13 3.68
C VAL A 153 -1.55 3.06 2.73
N THR A 154 -2.51 3.82 3.25
CA THR A 154 -3.34 4.75 2.46
C THR A 154 -3.34 6.12 3.11
N ARG A 155 -3.84 7.14 2.39
CA ARG A 155 -4.12 8.46 2.98
C ARG A 155 -5.22 8.43 4.04
N TYR A 156 -6.00 7.35 4.08
CA TYR A 156 -7.04 7.10 5.07
C TYR A 156 -6.47 6.31 6.24
N ASN A 157 -7.13 6.40 7.40
CA ASN A 157 -6.78 5.63 8.58
C ASN A 157 -7.25 4.17 8.49
N LEU A 158 -6.96 3.52 7.36
CA LEU A 158 -7.30 2.12 7.10
C LEU A 158 -6.11 1.23 7.41
N LYS A 159 -6.43 0.02 7.88
CA LYS A 159 -5.51 -1.08 8.12
C LYS A 159 -5.59 -2.05 6.96
N LEU A 160 -4.45 -2.60 6.56
CA LEU A 160 -4.37 -3.63 5.53
C LEU A 160 -3.92 -4.94 6.15
N THR A 161 -4.85 -5.88 6.30
CA THR A 161 -4.52 -7.27 6.61
C THR A 161 -4.23 -8.00 5.30
N THR A 162 -3.07 -8.63 5.19
CA THR A 162 -2.70 -9.46 4.04
C THR A 162 -2.64 -10.91 4.45
N ILE A 163 -3.34 -11.79 3.72
CA ILE A 163 -3.12 -13.24 3.81
C ILE A 163 -2.05 -13.64 2.79
N LEU A 164 -1.05 -14.38 3.25
CA LEU A 164 0.11 -14.83 2.48
C LEU A 164 0.13 -16.36 2.44
N VAL A 165 0.56 -16.90 1.31
CA VAL A 165 0.93 -18.32 1.15
C VAL A 165 2.37 -18.45 0.71
N CYS A 166 3.04 -19.54 1.09
CA CYS A 166 4.37 -19.86 0.56
C CYS A 166 4.23 -20.62 -0.76
N ASN A 167 4.69 -20.02 -1.85
CA ASN A 167 4.67 -20.66 -3.16
C ASN A 167 5.68 -21.83 -3.24
N GLY A 168 5.79 -22.46 -4.42
CA GLY A 168 6.70 -23.61 -4.62
C GLY A 168 8.20 -23.29 -4.48
N LEU A 169 8.58 -22.02 -4.36
CA LEU A 169 9.96 -21.56 -4.12
C LEU A 169 10.14 -21.03 -2.69
N ASP A 170 9.20 -21.33 -1.79
CA ASP A 170 9.16 -20.86 -0.41
C ASP A 170 9.18 -19.34 -0.25
N ARG A 171 8.65 -18.63 -1.27
CA ARG A 171 8.43 -17.19 -1.20
C ARG A 171 7.00 -16.92 -0.75
N GLY A 172 6.86 -16.03 0.22
CA GLY A 172 5.57 -15.50 0.62
C GLY A 172 4.97 -14.66 -0.52
N VAL A 173 3.80 -15.06 -1.00
CA VAL A 173 3.04 -14.33 -2.01
C VAL A 173 1.68 -13.91 -1.44
N PRO A 174 1.25 -12.65 -1.65
CA PRO A 174 -0.09 -12.21 -1.26
C PRO A 174 -1.16 -13.04 -1.94
N ALA A 175 -2.09 -13.54 -1.14
CA ALA A 175 -3.18 -14.42 -1.52
C ALA A 175 -4.56 -13.81 -1.22
N GLY A 176 -4.59 -12.61 -0.67
CA GLY A 176 -5.81 -11.85 -0.42
C GLY A 176 -5.54 -10.68 0.51
N PHE A 177 -6.47 -9.73 0.51
CA PHE A 177 -6.38 -8.50 1.28
C PHE A 177 -7.70 -8.20 1.98
N LEU A 178 -7.62 -7.66 3.17
CA LEU A 178 -8.70 -6.98 3.87
C LEU A 178 -8.23 -5.56 4.16
N LEU A 179 -8.96 -4.57 3.64
CA LEU A 179 -8.84 -3.18 4.06
C LEU A 179 -10.00 -2.88 5.02
N SER A 180 -9.69 -2.41 6.21
CA SER A 180 -10.71 -2.08 7.21
C SER A 180 -10.29 -0.94 8.11
N ASN A 181 -11.27 -0.23 8.69
CA ASN A 181 -10.99 0.84 9.66
C ASN A 181 -10.44 0.29 10.99
N SER A 182 -10.80 -0.94 11.34
CA SER A 182 -10.34 -1.66 12.53
C SER A 182 -9.73 -3.03 12.18
N THR A 183 -9.10 -3.68 13.15
CA THR A 183 -8.68 -5.08 13.04
C THR A 183 -9.23 -5.83 14.25
N THR A 184 -10.54 -6.07 14.23
CA THR A 184 -11.22 -6.90 15.22
C THR A 184 -11.30 -8.35 14.74
N THR A 185 -11.73 -9.25 15.62
CA THR A 185 -11.91 -10.66 15.25
C THR A 185 -13.00 -10.79 14.19
N GLU A 186 -14.02 -9.94 14.27
CA GLU A 186 -15.13 -9.81 13.33
C GLU A 186 -14.64 -9.35 11.95
N ASP A 187 -13.79 -8.31 11.89
CA ASP A 187 -13.22 -7.83 10.63
C ASP A 187 -12.44 -8.95 9.91
N VAL A 188 -11.56 -9.63 10.63
CA VAL A 188 -10.75 -10.71 10.05
C VAL A 188 -11.60 -11.95 9.72
N ALA A 189 -12.69 -12.20 10.45
CA ALA A 189 -13.60 -13.29 10.14
C ALA A 189 -14.24 -13.09 8.76
N ILE A 190 -14.58 -11.86 8.37
CA ILE A 190 -15.14 -11.56 7.06
C ILE A 190 -14.17 -11.91 5.92
N LEU A 191 -12.86 -11.71 6.12
CA LEU A 191 -11.84 -12.18 5.16
C LEU A 191 -11.91 -13.71 4.99
N PHE A 192 -11.95 -14.45 6.08
CA PHE A 192 -12.01 -15.91 6.05
C PHE A 192 -13.35 -16.43 5.52
N GLU A 193 -14.47 -15.79 5.84
CA GLU A 193 -15.78 -16.13 5.29
C GLU A 193 -15.82 -15.92 3.79
N SER A 194 -15.24 -14.82 3.31
CA SER A 194 -15.11 -14.53 1.88
C SER A 194 -14.29 -15.61 1.17
N ILE A 195 -13.19 -16.07 1.79
CA ILE A 195 -12.38 -17.19 1.28
C ILE A 195 -13.18 -18.49 1.29
N LYS A 196 -13.87 -18.82 2.39
CA LYS A 196 -14.69 -20.04 2.53
C LYS A 196 -15.77 -20.12 1.45
N LYS A 197 -16.41 -18.99 1.13
CA LYS A 197 -17.43 -18.90 0.07
C LYS A 197 -16.87 -19.25 -1.31
N ILE A 198 -15.69 -18.76 -1.66
CA ILE A 198 -15.08 -18.98 -3.00
C ILE A 198 -14.19 -20.23 -3.07
N TYR A 199 -13.76 -20.76 -1.93
CA TYR A 199 -12.94 -21.95 -1.80
C TYR A 199 -13.31 -22.74 -0.52
N PRO A 200 -14.41 -23.53 -0.55
CA PRO A 200 -14.89 -24.26 0.63
C PRO A 200 -13.90 -25.32 1.16
N GLU A 201 -13.03 -25.85 0.31
CA GLU A 201 -11.99 -26.82 0.66
C GLU A 201 -10.77 -26.19 1.34
N PHE A 202 -10.82 -24.88 1.63
CA PHE A 202 -9.74 -24.17 2.31
C PHE A 202 -9.43 -24.78 3.68
N ARG A 203 -8.37 -25.58 3.73
CA ARG A 203 -7.96 -26.33 4.92
C ARG A 203 -6.44 -26.26 5.12
N PRO A 204 -5.93 -25.10 5.57
CA PRO A 204 -4.50 -24.95 5.83
C PRO A 204 -4.04 -25.83 6.99
N ARG A 205 -2.82 -26.37 6.91
CA ARG A 205 -2.19 -27.13 8.01
C ARG A 205 -1.84 -26.24 9.21
N SER A 206 -1.55 -24.97 8.96
CA SER A 206 -1.18 -24.00 9.98
C SER A 206 -1.62 -22.59 9.63
N VAL A 207 -1.81 -21.78 10.65
CA VAL A 207 -2.08 -20.35 10.55
C VAL A 207 -1.01 -19.64 11.36
N MET A 208 -0.19 -18.84 10.70
CA MET A 208 0.82 -18.01 11.33
C MET A 208 0.36 -16.56 11.39
N SER A 209 0.48 -15.91 12.55
CA SER A 209 0.22 -14.48 12.71
C SER A 209 1.21 -13.89 13.71
N ASP A 210 1.10 -12.60 13.99
CA ASP A 210 1.74 -12.01 15.17
C ASP A 210 1.12 -12.54 16.48
N GLU A 211 1.47 -11.91 17.61
CA GLU A 211 0.96 -12.28 18.93
C GLU A 211 -0.53 -11.91 19.14
N ALA A 212 -1.12 -11.09 18.26
CA ALA A 212 -2.51 -10.69 18.39
C ALA A 212 -3.43 -11.92 18.23
N ALA A 213 -4.30 -12.14 19.21
CA ALA A 213 -5.24 -13.26 19.18
C ALA A 213 -6.28 -13.14 18.05
N VAL A 214 -6.50 -11.92 17.57
CA VAL A 214 -7.50 -11.54 16.56
C VAL A 214 -7.50 -12.49 15.35
N PHE A 215 -6.33 -12.73 14.74
CA PHE A 215 -6.25 -13.52 13.52
C PHE A 215 -6.63 -14.99 13.70
N PHE A 216 -6.08 -15.63 14.74
CA PHE A 216 -6.35 -17.04 14.99
C PHE A 216 -7.77 -17.27 15.52
N ASN A 217 -8.28 -16.35 16.36
CA ASN A 217 -9.66 -16.40 16.83
C ASN A 217 -10.65 -16.28 15.66
N ALA A 218 -10.38 -15.38 14.72
CA ALA A 218 -11.19 -15.20 13.53
C ALA A 218 -11.19 -16.46 12.66
N PHE A 219 -10.01 -17.06 12.46
CA PHE A 219 -9.88 -18.32 11.73
C PHE A 219 -10.70 -19.45 12.40
N GLN A 220 -10.57 -19.63 13.72
CA GLN A 220 -11.31 -20.67 14.46
C GLN A 220 -12.82 -20.43 14.46
N ARG A 221 -13.26 -19.17 14.47
CA ARG A 221 -14.68 -18.82 14.34
C ARG A 221 -15.27 -19.28 13.01
N VAL A 222 -14.53 -19.13 11.91
CA VAL A 222 -15.00 -19.47 10.55
C VAL A 222 -14.78 -20.95 10.21
N PHE A 223 -13.73 -21.57 10.77
CA PHE A 223 -13.36 -22.98 10.57
C PHE A 223 -13.21 -23.71 11.91
N PRO A 224 -14.28 -23.84 12.72
CA PRO A 224 -14.22 -24.47 14.04
C PRO A 224 -13.79 -25.95 14.00
N GLU A 225 -14.05 -26.63 12.89
CA GLU A 225 -13.65 -28.01 12.62
C GLU A 225 -12.17 -28.17 12.23
N SER A 226 -11.45 -27.06 12.03
CA SER A 226 -10.07 -27.10 11.54
C SER A 226 -9.09 -27.56 12.62
N THR A 227 -8.20 -28.47 12.23
CA THR A 227 -7.08 -28.93 13.06
C THR A 227 -5.79 -28.13 12.82
N ALA A 228 -5.89 -26.94 12.23
CA ALA A 228 -4.73 -26.13 11.88
C ALA A 228 -3.96 -25.68 13.13
N LYS A 229 -2.62 -25.77 13.07
CA LYS A 229 -1.76 -25.32 14.17
C LYS A 229 -1.60 -23.80 14.14
N LYS A 230 -1.74 -23.14 15.29
CA LYS A 230 -1.34 -21.73 15.46
C LYS A 230 0.18 -21.64 15.52
N TYR A 231 0.77 -20.81 14.67
CA TYR A 231 2.17 -20.41 14.76
C TYR A 231 2.30 -18.92 15.02
N LEU A 232 3.32 -18.56 15.77
CA LEU A 232 3.68 -17.17 16.00
C LEU A 232 4.79 -16.77 15.03
N CYS A 233 4.67 -15.58 14.46
CA CYS A 233 5.65 -15.03 13.56
C CYS A 233 6.98 -14.78 14.30
N ARG A 234 8.02 -15.52 13.90
CA ARG A 234 9.37 -15.43 14.48
C ARG A 234 9.93 -14.01 14.45
N TRP A 235 9.65 -13.24 13.41
CA TRP A 235 10.09 -11.85 13.31
C TRP A 235 9.48 -10.97 14.40
N HIS A 236 8.17 -11.10 14.64
CA HIS A 236 7.46 -10.38 15.69
C HIS A 236 8.00 -10.73 17.07
N ILE A 237 8.17 -12.02 17.36
CA ILE A 237 8.77 -12.49 18.62
C ILE A 237 10.16 -11.86 18.83
N PHE A 238 11.04 -11.94 17.83
CA PHE A 238 12.38 -11.35 17.96
C PHE A 238 12.36 -9.84 18.14
N ARG A 239 11.45 -9.14 17.44
CA ARG A 239 11.30 -7.69 17.59
C ARG A 239 10.84 -7.34 19.01
N THR A 240 9.88 -8.08 19.55
CA THR A 240 9.40 -7.96 20.93
C THR A 240 10.54 -8.19 21.92
N TRP A 241 11.28 -9.29 21.79
CA TRP A 241 12.44 -9.59 22.66
C TRP A 241 13.53 -8.51 22.59
N LYS A 242 13.87 -8.03 21.39
CA LYS A 242 14.83 -6.93 21.23
C LYS A 242 14.36 -5.64 21.93
N LYS A 243 13.05 -5.35 21.90
CA LYS A 243 12.47 -4.20 22.60
C LYS A 243 12.58 -4.37 24.12
N TYR A 244 12.23 -5.54 24.65
CA TYR A 244 12.37 -5.86 26.07
C TYR A 244 13.82 -5.74 26.54
N ALA A 245 14.76 -6.37 25.84
CA ALA A 245 16.19 -6.31 26.20
C ALA A 245 16.73 -4.87 26.24
N LYS A 246 16.31 -4.02 25.29
CA LYS A 246 16.68 -2.58 25.30
C LYS A 246 16.08 -1.83 26.48
N ASN A 247 14.84 -2.14 26.87
CA ASN A 247 14.18 -1.49 28.00
C ASN A 247 14.80 -1.93 29.33
N GLU A 248 15.11 -3.21 29.50
CA GLU A 248 15.85 -3.75 30.64
C GLU A 248 17.25 -3.11 30.76
N ALA A 249 17.99 -3.01 29.65
CA ALA A 249 19.28 -2.33 29.65
C ALA A 249 19.15 -0.85 30.07
N LYS A 250 18.09 -0.15 29.64
CA LYS A 250 17.81 1.24 30.06
C LYS A 250 17.39 1.34 31.53
N LEU A 251 16.63 0.39 32.05
CA LEU A 251 16.25 0.31 33.47
C LEU A 251 17.50 0.07 34.33
N ASN A 252 18.37 -0.86 33.96
CA ASN A 252 19.63 -1.10 34.67
C ASN A 252 20.59 0.10 34.62
N VAL A 253 20.60 0.88 33.53
CA VAL A 253 21.35 2.16 33.47
C VAL A 253 20.70 3.25 34.33
N ARG A 254 19.36 3.30 34.43
CA ARG A 254 18.65 4.24 35.30
C ARG A 254 18.80 3.89 36.78
N VAL A 255 18.74 2.61 37.15
CA VAL A 255 18.99 2.13 38.52
C VAL A 255 20.43 2.42 38.94
N LYS A 256 21.41 2.30 38.04
CA LYS A 256 22.80 2.72 38.29
C LYS A 256 22.99 4.26 38.35
N LYS A 257 22.03 5.05 37.85
CA LYS A 257 22.04 6.53 37.88
C LYS A 257 21.23 7.13 39.03
N ILE A 258 20.45 6.34 39.76
CA ILE A 258 19.97 6.75 41.08
C ILE A 258 21.17 6.64 42.00
N ASP A 259 21.77 7.79 42.28
CA ASP A 259 22.95 7.93 43.12
C ASP A 259 22.72 7.24 44.46
N SER A 260 23.68 6.38 44.83
CA SER A 260 23.87 5.82 46.16
C SER A 260 23.73 6.83 47.31
N SER A 261 23.86 8.14 47.04
CA SER A 261 23.64 9.22 48.01
C SER A 261 22.17 9.45 48.44
N GLU A 262 21.16 9.04 47.67
CA GLU A 262 19.75 9.19 48.07
C GLU A 262 19.25 8.06 48.97
N ILE A 263 19.80 6.85 48.84
CA ILE A 263 19.44 5.69 49.67
C ILE A 263 19.87 5.91 51.13
N TYR A 264 20.93 6.67 51.39
CA TYR A 264 21.38 7.01 52.75
C TYR A 264 20.58 8.12 53.43
N LYS A 265 19.74 8.88 52.72
CA LYS A 265 18.89 9.93 53.33
C LYS A 265 17.58 9.39 53.91
N LEU A 266 17.12 8.21 53.48
CA LEU A 266 15.90 7.58 53.98
C LEU A 266 16.14 6.69 55.22
N ARG A 267 17.39 6.39 55.58
CA ARG A 267 17.74 5.62 56.79
C ARG A 267 17.99 6.47 58.04
N GLY A 268 17.89 7.80 57.96
CA GLY A 268 18.17 8.72 59.07
C GLY A 268 16.96 9.23 59.87
N LYS A 269 15.74 8.75 59.61
CA LYS A 269 14.51 9.25 60.28
C LYS A 269 13.56 8.15 60.77
N VAL A 270 14.10 7.07 61.31
CA VAL A 270 13.35 6.26 62.29
C VAL A 270 14.16 6.25 63.57
N SER A 271 13.95 7.33 64.33
CA SER A 271 14.37 7.45 65.72
C SER A 271 13.75 6.31 66.51
N THR A 272 14.60 5.47 67.07
CA THR A 272 14.28 4.60 68.21
C THR A 272 13.76 5.44 69.37
N SER A 273 12.50 5.26 69.76
CA SER A 273 12.03 5.57 71.09
C SER A 273 10.92 4.60 71.52
N PHE A 274 11.09 4.14 72.77
CA PHE A 274 10.20 3.36 73.62
C PHE A 274 10.28 1.82 73.54
N LEU A 275 11.00 1.32 74.57
CA LEU A 275 10.63 0.25 75.52
C LEU A 275 9.75 -0.90 75.02
#